data_AF-A0A0Q7VWM8-F1
#
_entry.id   AF-A0A0Q7VWM8-F1
#
_cell.length_a   1.000
_cell.length_b   1.000
_cell.length_c   1.000
_cell.angle_alpha   90.00
_cell.angle_beta   90.00
_cell.angle_gamma   90.00
#
_symmetry.space_group_name_H-M   'P 1'
#
loop_
_entity.id
_entity.type
_entity.pdbx_description
1 polymer ?
#
loop_
_entity_poly.entity_id
_entity_poly.type
_entity_poly.pdbx_seq_one_letter_code
_entity_poly.pdbx_strand_id
1 'polypeptide(L)'
;MMNPLTWLGFVLSACVFAVVFLGGVIVYGDEVARSIAITAAFFACVSQFIGQDQRVWKASIVTAWIAFAVSACALVAFWFGV
;
A
#
# COMPACT_ATOMS: atom_id res chain seq x y z
N MET A 1 -11.30 17.61 11.83
CA MET A 1 -11.98 16.47 11.18
C MET A 1 -12.12 16.82 9.70
N MET A 2 -11.70 15.94 8.78
CA MET A 2 -11.86 16.19 7.33
C MET A 2 -13.35 16.16 6.94
N ASN A 3 -13.72 16.95 5.93
CA ASN A 3 -15.06 16.91 5.35
C ASN A 3 -15.32 15.49 4.75
N PRO A 4 -16.51 14.90 4.92
CA PRO A 4 -16.84 13.59 4.35
C PRO A 4 -16.51 13.43 2.86
N LEU A 5 -16.68 14.49 2.05
CA LEU A 5 -16.36 14.46 0.61
C LEU A 5 -14.86 14.35 0.35
N THR A 6 -14.03 15.05 1.12
CA THR A 6 -12.57 14.97 0.96
C THR A 6 -12.02 13.65 1.46
N TRP A 7 -12.63 13.07 2.50
CA TRP A 7 -12.32 11.72 2.96
C TRP A 7 -12.67 10.66 1.92
N LEU A 8 -13.86 10.74 1.30
CA LEU A 8 -14.26 9.81 0.24
C LEU A 8 -13.31 9.88 -0.97
N GLY A 9 -12.96 11.08 -1.40
CA GLY A 9 -11.98 11.28 -2.48
C GLY A 9 -10.62 10.67 -2.15
N PHE A 10 -10.15 10.86 -0.92
CA PHE A 10 -8.91 10.24 -0.44
C PHE A 10 -8.95 8.71 -0.53
N VAL A 11 -10.00 8.07 0.02
CA VAL A 11 -10.15 6.61 0.01
C VAL A 11 -10.18 6.07 -1.43
N LEU A 12 -10.98 6.66 -2.30
CA LEU A 12 -11.07 6.23 -3.71
C LEU A 12 -9.74 6.37 -4.44
N SER A 13 -9.04 7.49 -4.25
CA SER A 13 -7.73 7.71 -4.88
C SER A 13 -6.69 6.69 -4.42
N ALA A 14 -6.70 6.33 -3.13
CA ALA A 14 -5.82 5.31 -2.58
C ALA A 14 -6.14 3.91 -3.15
N CYS A 15 -7.41 3.56 -3.30
CA CYS A 15 -7.83 2.30 -3.92
C CYS A 15 -7.39 2.21 -5.38
N VAL A 16 -7.61 3.28 -6.17
CA VAL A 16 -7.18 3.31 -7.58
C VAL A 16 -5.66 3.19 -7.68
N PHE A 17 -4.92 3.94 -6.86
CA PHE A 17 -3.46 3.83 -6.82
C PHE A 17 -3.00 2.42 -6.50
N ALA A 18 -3.59 1.78 -5.47
CA ALA A 18 -3.25 0.41 -5.08
C ALA A 18 -3.51 -0.60 -6.20
N VAL A 19 -4.66 -0.49 -6.90
CA VAL A 19 -5.00 -1.38 -8.02
C VAL A 19 -4.03 -1.20 -9.18
N VAL A 20 -3.71 0.04 -9.56
CA VAL A 20 -2.78 0.33 -10.66
C VAL A 20 -1.36 -0.11 -10.31
N PHE A 21 -0.90 0.18 -9.08
CA PHE A 21 0.42 -0.21 -8.60
C PHE A 21 0.58 -1.73 -8.54
N LEU A 22 -0.33 -2.43 -7.84
CA LEU A 22 -0.25 -3.88 -7.71
C LEU A 22 -0.47 -4.56 -9.05
N GLY A 23 -1.45 -4.11 -9.85
CA GLY A 23 -1.68 -4.64 -11.19
C GLY A 23 -0.45 -4.48 -12.08
N GLY A 24 0.19 -3.31 -12.08
CA GLY A 24 1.40 -3.04 -12.85
C GLY A 24 2.57 -3.93 -12.43
N VAL A 25 2.92 -3.90 -11.14
CA VAL A 25 4.10 -4.63 -10.64
C VAL A 25 3.90 -6.15 -10.66
N ILE A 26 2.68 -6.65 -10.38
CA ILE A 26 2.40 -8.10 -10.39
C ILE A 26 2.40 -8.66 -11.81
N VAL A 27 1.81 -7.95 -12.78
CA VAL A 27 1.70 -8.44 -14.16
C VAL A 27 3.03 -8.32 -14.89
N TYR A 28 3.73 -7.19 -14.74
CA TYR A 28 4.90 -6.86 -15.56
C TYR A 28 6.23 -6.97 -14.82
N GLY A 29 6.23 -7.02 -13.49
CA GLY A 29 7.48 -7.11 -12.71
C GLY A 29 8.11 -8.49 -12.78
N ASP A 30 9.37 -8.59 -12.39
CA ASP A 30 10.09 -9.85 -12.23
C ASP A 30 9.88 -10.43 -10.82
N GLU A 31 10.42 -11.63 -10.54
CA GLU A 31 10.18 -12.38 -9.31
C GLU A 31 10.43 -11.58 -8.03
N VAL A 32 11.50 -10.76 -7.99
CA VAL A 32 11.83 -9.97 -6.80
C VAL A 32 10.87 -8.80 -6.63
N ALA A 33 10.66 -7.98 -7.67
CA ALA A 33 9.68 -6.89 -7.63
C ALA A 33 8.28 -7.37 -7.20
N ARG A 34 7.82 -8.51 -7.73
CA ARG A 34 6.53 -9.12 -7.35
C ARG A 34 6.49 -9.51 -5.87
N SER A 35 7.53 -10.17 -5.39
CA SER A 35 7.61 -10.62 -3.99
C SER A 35 7.61 -9.45 -3.01
N ILE A 36 8.33 -8.37 -3.34
CA ILE A 36 8.33 -7.14 -2.53
C ILE A 36 6.95 -6.46 -2.59
N ALA A 37 6.32 -6.38 -3.76
CA ALA A 37 4.99 -5.79 -3.91
C ALA A 37 3.91 -6.54 -3.10
N ILE A 38 3.96 -7.88 -3.09
CA ILE A 38 3.05 -8.70 -2.27
C ILE A 38 3.30 -8.45 -0.77
N THR A 39 4.56 -8.32 -0.37
CA THR A 39 4.92 -7.98 1.02
C THR A 39 4.39 -6.60 1.40
N ALA A 40 4.47 -5.61 0.50
CA ALA A 40 3.87 -4.30 0.71
C ALA A 40 2.34 -4.37 0.87
N ALA A 41 1.67 -5.15 0.02
CA ALA A 41 0.23 -5.38 0.10
C ALA A 41 -0.18 -6.03 1.43
N PHE A 42 0.62 -6.99 1.92
CA PHE A 42 0.39 -7.60 3.23
C PHE A 42 0.41 -6.56 4.36
N PHE A 43 1.43 -5.70 4.42
CA PHE A 43 1.48 -4.64 5.44
C PHE A 43 0.35 -3.62 5.29
N ALA A 44 -0.06 -3.30 4.05
CA ALA A 44 -1.21 -2.43 3.80
C ALA A 44 -2.50 -3.05 4.37
N CYS A 45 -2.72 -4.35 4.15
CA CYS A 45 -3.86 -5.07 4.73
C CYS A 45 -3.80 -5.08 6.25
N VAL A 46 -2.64 -5.38 6.85
CA VAL A 46 -2.45 -5.33 8.31
C VAL A 46 -2.83 -3.96 8.88
N SER A 47 -2.42 -2.88 8.21
CA SER A 47 -2.80 -1.52 8.59
C SER A 47 -4.31 -1.31 8.62
N GLN A 48 -5.04 -1.79 7.60
CA GLN A 48 -6.51 -1.67 7.53
C GLN A 48 -7.23 -2.49 8.60
N PHE A 49 -6.71 -3.68 8.94
CA PHE A 49 -7.24 -4.49 10.03
C PHE A 49 -7.01 -3.84 11.40
N ILE A 50 -5.81 -3.32 11.67
CA ILE A 50 -5.51 -2.61 12.93
C ILE A 50 -6.35 -1.33 13.03
N GLY A 51 -6.56 -0.64 11.91
CA GLY A 51 -7.34 0.61 11.85
C GLY A 51 -8.82 0.47 12.23
N GLN A 52 -9.34 -0.76 12.34
CA GLN A 52 -10.71 -1.02 12.83
C GLN A 52 -10.85 -0.68 14.33
N ASP A 53 -9.78 -0.83 15.12
CA ASP A 53 -9.77 -0.48 16.55
C ASP A 53 -9.12 0.89 16.78
N GLN A 54 -9.93 1.84 17.23
CA GLN A 54 -9.50 3.21 17.55
C GLN A 54 -8.42 3.27 18.63
N ARG A 55 -8.25 2.25 19.48
CA ARG A 55 -7.21 2.23 20.53
C ARG A 55 -5.81 2.05 19.97
N VAL A 56 -5.68 1.42 18.80
CA VAL A 56 -4.41 1.06 18.16
C VAL A 56 -4.16 1.82 16.86
N TRP A 57 -4.83 2.96 16.66
CA TRP A 57 -4.72 3.79 15.46
C TRP A 57 -3.26 4.16 15.08
N LYS A 58 -2.38 4.36 16.08
CA LYS A 58 -0.96 4.65 15.83
C LYS A 58 -0.24 3.48 15.15
N ALA A 59 -0.54 2.25 15.56
CA ALA A 59 0.05 1.06 14.96
C ALA A 59 -0.45 0.85 13.51
N SER A 60 -1.71 1.21 13.24
CA SER A 60 -2.26 1.24 11.87
C SER A 60 -1.47 2.22 10.98
N ILE A 61 -1.15 3.42 11.49
CA ILE A 61 -0.35 4.39 10.73
C ILE A 61 1.08 3.90 10.50
N VAL A 62 1.74 3.32 11.51
CA VAL A 62 3.10 2.79 11.37
C VAL A 62 3.15 1.69 10.30
N THR A 63 2.20 0.76 10.33
CA THR A 63 2.11 -0.32 9.33
C THR A 63 1.79 0.20 7.93
N ALA A 64 1.02 1.29 7.79
CA ALA A 64 0.83 1.96 6.51
C ALA A 64 2.13 2.57 5.96
N TRP A 65 2.95 3.20 6.82
CA TRP A 65 4.26 3.73 6.39
C TRP A 65 5.24 2.64 6.00
N ILE A 66 5.24 1.51 6.72
CA ILE A 66 6.02 0.33 6.32
C ILE A 66 5.56 -0.17 4.95
N ALA A 67 4.25 -0.32 4.73
CA ALA A 67 3.70 -0.74 3.45
C ALA A 67 4.12 0.21 2.31
N PHE A 68 4.08 1.52 2.55
CA PHE A 68 4.50 2.52 1.57
C PHE A 68 6.00 2.42 1.24
N ALA A 69 6.85 2.30 2.26
CA ALA A 69 8.30 2.14 2.06
C ALA A 69 8.63 0.87 1.28
N VAL A 70 7.99 -0.26 1.61
CA VAL A 70 8.17 -1.53 0.88
C VAL A 70 7.63 -1.40 -0.55
N SER A 71 6.53 -0.67 -0.77
CA SER A 71 6.01 -0.39 -2.12
C SER A 71 7.01 0.40 -2.97
N ALA A 72 7.70 1.38 -2.37
CA ALA A 72 8.75 2.13 -3.05
C ALA A 72 9.92 1.22 -3.44
N CYS A 73 10.33 0.30 -2.56
CA CYS A 73 11.34 -0.71 -2.90
C CYS A 73 10.91 -1.60 -4.06
N ALA A 74 9.63 -2.01 -4.13
CA ALA A 74 9.11 -2.79 -5.24
C ALA A 74 9.16 -2.02 -6.57
N LEU A 75 8.86 -0.72 -6.55
CA LEU A 75 8.99 0.13 -7.73
C LEU A 75 10.44 0.30 -8.17
N VAL A 76 11.36 0.44 -7.23
CA VAL A 76 12.79 0.52 -7.53
C VAL A 76 13.27 -0.78 -8.17
N ALA A 77 12.92 -1.93 -7.59
CA ALA A 77 13.25 -3.25 -8.14
C ALA A 77 12.68 -3.41 -9.57
N PHE A 78 11.40 -3.07 -9.75
CA PHE A 78 10.73 -3.05 -11.05
C PHE A 78 11.46 -2.17 -12.07
N TRP A 79 11.89 -0.97 -11.67
CA TRP A 79 12.59 -0.02 -12.54
C TRP A 79 13.95 -0.55 -13.03
N PHE A 80 14.65 -1.29 -12.18
CA PHE A 80 15.92 -1.92 -12.53
C PHE A 80 15.75 -3.29 -13.21
N GLY A 81 14.51 -3.76 -13.39
CA GLY A 81 14.22 -5.06 -14.00
C GLY A 81 14.65 -6.24 -13.11
N VAL A 82 14.49 -6.10 -11.79
CA VAL A 82 14.82 -7.12 -10.78
C VAL A 82 13.57 -7.49 -10.00
#